data_AF-A0A4S0G8D7-F1
#
_entry.id   AF-A0A4S0G8D7-F1
#
_cell.length_a   1.000
_cell.length_b   1.000
_cell.length_c   1.000
_cell.angle_alpha   90.00
_cell.angle_beta   90.00
_cell.angle_gamma   90.00
#
_symmetry.space_group_name_H-M   'P 1'
#
loop_
_entity.id
_entity.type
_entity.pdbx_description
1 polymer ?
#
loop_
_entity_poly.entity_id
_entity_poly.type
_entity_poly.pdbx_seq_one_letter_code
_entity_poly.pdbx_strand_id
1 'polypeptide(L)'
;MHNSDTTSFEPLSAPTPWPNANARLLGLGVGLPVQPLDRLAQFSPLDFERFTLEWASDYIANKLVGVYEVQQRGGSGDKGRDLIVWFDAPSVKPRRWRLYQCKHYGARLGEGVAAAEIGKVLHYTLKGDYSAPEEYWFITHAGVTSDFQDLLDNPDELRAYILAEWDQRCATKIVKGTVPLDAAMKAHIGSCDFSIFRAKQPLELIKEHEKTRYHLTVFGAPLIERPPPPIPPSAVAAGEAEYVQQLLLAIGEAMGKAVTDRSEFVHLPIHAKLFDRSRVTFYCAENLKELARDQMADVAFFETLLNEFSDGLYHDYNATGLTGLQRLSATVKAAQQLQLGGHVLAPHVVANDREGMCHQLANEKRVSWYQP
;
A
#
# COMPACT_ATOMS: atom_id res chain seq x y z
N MET A 1 29.19 26.70 38.90
CA MET A 1 29.35 25.60 37.93
C MET A 1 27.95 25.16 37.51
N HIS A 2 27.46 25.66 36.39
CA HIS A 2 26.16 25.25 35.84
C HIS A 2 26.41 24.11 34.86
N ASN A 3 25.86 22.93 35.16
CA ASN A 3 25.73 21.85 34.20
C ASN A 3 24.67 22.26 33.19
N SER A 4 25.11 22.58 31.98
CA SER A 4 24.26 22.63 30.79
C SER A 4 24.00 21.20 30.34
N ASP A 5 22.83 20.66 30.67
CA ASP A 5 22.32 19.43 30.05
C ASP A 5 22.06 19.72 28.56
N THR A 6 23.03 19.36 27.72
CA THR A 6 22.88 19.32 26.27
C THR A 6 21.85 18.27 25.92
N THR A 7 20.66 18.72 25.55
CA THR A 7 19.63 17.90 24.91
C THR A 7 20.20 17.40 23.59
N SER A 8 20.53 16.11 23.50
CA SER A 8 21.02 15.51 22.27
C SER A 8 19.92 15.56 21.19
N PHE A 9 20.31 15.99 20.00
CA PHE A 9 19.47 15.94 18.81
C PHE A 9 19.80 14.61 18.13
N GLU A 10 18.91 13.63 18.20
CA GLU A 10 19.08 12.43 17.39
C GLU A 10 18.58 12.70 15.97
N PRO A 11 19.37 12.38 14.93
CA PRO A 11 18.88 12.35 13.56
C PRO A 11 17.77 11.30 13.46
N LEU A 12 16.76 11.56 12.63
CA LEU A 12 15.72 10.57 12.35
C LEU A 12 16.36 9.25 11.94
N SER A 13 16.22 8.24 12.78
CA SER A 13 16.50 6.88 12.36
C SER A 13 15.44 6.48 11.33
N ALA A 14 15.88 5.79 10.27
CA ALA A 14 14.93 5.20 9.33
C ALA A 14 13.98 4.29 10.12
N PRO A 15 12.67 4.29 9.82
CA PRO A 15 11.75 3.36 10.43
C PRO A 15 12.30 1.93 10.32
N THR A 16 12.21 1.17 11.41
CA THR A 16 12.61 -0.25 11.40
C THR A 16 11.79 -1.02 10.37
N PRO A 17 12.13 -2.24 9.91
CA PRO A 17 11.28 -3.03 9.00
C PRO A 17 10.07 -3.68 9.70
N TRP A 18 8.91 -3.82 9.03
CA TRP A 18 7.68 -4.31 9.69
C TRP A 18 7.84 -5.79 10.06
N PRO A 19 7.52 -6.20 11.29
CA PRO A 19 7.46 -7.62 11.63
C PRO A 19 6.51 -8.33 10.67
N ASN A 20 6.98 -9.41 10.04
CA ASN A 20 6.24 -10.17 9.03
C ASN A 20 5.82 -9.38 7.77
N ALA A 21 6.57 -8.34 7.38
CA ALA A 21 6.34 -7.54 6.16
C ALA A 21 6.02 -8.40 4.91
N ASN A 22 6.78 -9.48 4.69
CA ASN A 22 6.57 -10.37 3.54
C ASN A 22 5.22 -11.10 3.60
N ALA A 23 4.75 -11.51 4.78
CA ALA A 23 3.44 -12.13 4.94
C ALA A 23 2.29 -11.13 4.67
N ARG A 24 2.52 -9.84 4.91
CA ARG A 24 1.55 -8.75 4.70
C ARG A 24 1.48 -8.32 3.24
N LEU A 25 2.61 -8.31 2.53
CA LEU A 25 2.67 -8.06 1.09
C LEU A 25 1.94 -9.12 0.28
N LEU A 26 1.94 -10.37 0.76
CA LEU A 26 1.44 -11.49 -0.02
C LEU A 26 -0.08 -11.52 -0.18
N GLY A 27 -0.89 -10.85 0.65
CA GLY A 27 -2.35 -10.64 0.45
C GLY A 27 -3.25 -11.88 0.16
N LEU A 28 -2.69 -13.05 -0.06
CA LEU A 28 -3.29 -14.15 -0.85
C LEU A 28 -3.23 -15.49 -0.13
N GLY A 29 -2.98 -15.48 1.19
CA GLY A 29 -2.92 -16.71 1.97
C GLY A 29 -3.28 -16.60 3.45
N VAL A 30 -3.66 -15.41 3.97
CA VAL A 30 -3.83 -15.15 5.41
C VAL A 30 -5.13 -14.42 5.77
N GLY A 31 -6.18 -14.60 4.98
CA GLY A 31 -7.52 -14.07 5.24
C GLY A 31 -7.89 -12.83 4.42
N LEU A 32 -9.14 -12.37 4.57
CA LEU A 32 -9.65 -11.17 3.90
C LEU A 32 -8.80 -9.94 4.25
N PRO A 33 -8.59 -8.99 3.32
CA PRO A 33 -7.92 -7.73 3.64
C PRO A 33 -8.65 -7.01 4.78
N VAL A 34 -7.92 -6.74 5.87
CA VAL A 34 -8.41 -5.91 6.98
C VAL A 34 -8.54 -4.48 6.47
N GLN A 35 -9.71 -3.85 6.66
CA GLN A 35 -9.94 -2.45 6.29
C GLN A 35 -8.85 -1.55 6.90
N PRO A 36 -8.34 -0.53 6.18
CA PRO A 36 -7.23 0.28 6.69
C PRO A 36 -7.45 0.90 8.08
N LEU A 37 -8.68 1.35 8.38
CA LEU A 37 -9.03 1.85 9.71
C LEU A 37 -8.98 0.78 10.80
N ASP A 38 -9.52 -0.41 10.52
CA ASP A 38 -9.49 -1.54 11.45
C ASP A 38 -8.05 -1.97 11.74
N ARG A 39 -7.19 -1.95 10.70
CA ARG A 39 -5.77 -2.24 10.84
C ARG A 39 -5.07 -1.20 11.72
N LEU A 40 -5.35 0.09 11.51
CA LEU A 40 -4.79 1.17 12.31
C LEU A 40 -5.22 1.06 13.78
N ALA A 41 -6.44 0.60 14.05
CA ALA A 41 -6.95 0.34 15.40
C ALA A 41 -6.27 -0.85 16.09
N GLN A 42 -5.82 -1.85 15.32
CA GLN A 42 -5.15 -3.04 15.84
C GLN A 42 -3.65 -2.84 16.14
N PHE A 43 -3.06 -1.70 15.77
CA PHE A 43 -1.67 -1.40 16.09
C PHE A 43 -1.43 -1.35 17.60
N SER A 44 -0.27 -1.81 18.04
CA SER A 44 0.23 -1.43 19.35
C SER A 44 0.60 0.06 19.36
N PRO A 45 0.72 0.72 20.52
CA PRO A 45 1.22 2.10 20.59
C PRO A 45 2.56 2.30 19.85
N LEU A 46 3.47 1.32 19.96
CA LEU A 46 4.76 1.35 19.26
C LEU A 46 4.59 1.21 17.73
N ASP A 47 3.70 0.32 17.27
CA ASP A 47 3.41 0.19 15.84
C ASP A 47 2.77 1.45 15.27
N PHE A 48 1.92 2.12 16.05
CA PHE A 48 1.30 3.38 15.65
C PHE A 48 2.32 4.52 15.57
N GLU A 49 3.21 4.66 16.56
CA GLU A 49 4.32 5.63 16.51
C GLU A 49 5.24 5.39 15.32
N ARG A 50 5.52 4.13 15.02
CA ARG A 50 6.29 3.75 13.85
C ARG A 50 5.56 4.12 12.55
N PHE A 51 4.26 3.84 12.45
CA PHE A 51 3.44 4.23 11.30
C PHE A 51 3.43 5.75 11.08
N THR A 52 3.32 6.54 12.15
CA THR A 52 3.36 8.00 12.04
C THR A 52 4.75 8.52 11.66
N LEU A 53 5.82 7.84 12.08
CA LEU A 53 7.19 8.11 11.64
C LEU A 53 7.39 7.81 10.14
N GLU A 54 6.85 6.69 9.64
CA GLU A 54 6.87 6.33 8.21
C GLU A 54 6.15 7.40 7.38
N TRP A 55 4.97 7.85 7.82
CA TRP A 55 4.25 8.97 7.21
C TRP A 55 5.05 10.28 7.25
N ALA A 56 5.61 10.66 8.40
CA ALA A 56 6.30 11.94 8.54
C ALA A 56 7.63 11.99 7.76
N SER A 57 8.41 10.90 7.80
CA SER A 57 9.74 10.83 7.15
C SER A 57 9.68 10.71 5.63
N ASP A 58 8.54 10.34 5.05
CA ASP A 58 8.35 10.26 3.61
C ASP A 58 7.34 11.30 3.11
N TYR A 59 6.07 11.20 3.50
CA TYR A 59 5.03 12.11 3.02
C TYR A 59 5.30 13.56 3.43
N ILE A 60 5.46 13.84 4.73
CA ILE A 60 5.65 15.22 5.20
C ILE A 60 6.99 15.78 4.69
N ALA A 61 8.08 15.02 4.81
CA ALA A 61 9.39 15.43 4.34
C ALA A 61 9.44 15.80 2.85
N ASN A 62 8.68 15.08 2.00
CA ASN A 62 8.74 15.24 0.54
C ASN A 62 7.59 16.07 -0.05
N LYS A 63 6.43 16.16 0.61
CA LYS A 63 5.21 16.78 0.06
C LYS A 63 4.85 18.10 0.72
N LEU A 64 5.27 18.35 1.95
CA LEU A 64 5.04 19.63 2.59
C LEU A 64 6.14 20.61 2.16
N VAL A 65 5.74 21.72 1.54
CA VAL A 65 6.67 22.71 1.00
C VAL A 65 7.44 23.40 2.13
N GLY A 66 8.76 23.53 1.96
CA GLY A 66 9.61 24.30 2.89
C GLY A 66 10.01 23.54 4.15
N VAL A 67 9.79 22.21 4.20
CA VAL A 67 10.34 21.39 5.29
C VAL A 67 11.86 21.35 5.17
N TYR A 68 12.54 21.76 6.25
CA TYR A 68 13.99 21.64 6.39
C TYR A 68 14.37 20.29 6.99
N GLU A 69 13.64 19.85 8.01
CA GLU A 69 13.95 18.64 8.77
C GLU A 69 12.72 18.12 9.48
N VAL A 70 12.56 16.80 9.51
CA VAL A 70 11.63 16.11 10.41
C VAL A 70 12.47 15.51 11.55
N GLN A 71 11.96 15.47 12.77
CA GLN A 71 12.66 14.93 13.93
C GLN A 71 11.71 14.16 14.86
N GLN A 72 12.08 12.94 15.24
CA GLN A 72 11.41 12.20 16.30
C GLN A 72 12.07 12.51 17.65
N ARG A 73 11.25 12.71 18.68
CA ARG A 73 11.67 13.08 20.04
C ARG A 73 11.08 12.20 21.13
N GLY A 74 10.14 11.32 20.78
CA GLY A 74 9.35 10.53 21.73
C GLY A 74 10.18 9.80 22.79
N GLY A 75 9.71 9.83 24.03
CA GLY A 75 10.32 9.14 25.16
C GLY A 75 10.39 9.98 26.44
N SER A 76 11.03 9.43 27.47
CA SER A 76 11.19 10.14 28.74
C SER A 76 11.99 11.43 28.56
N GLY A 77 11.38 12.59 28.83
CA GLY A 77 12.03 13.91 28.73
C GLY A 77 11.78 14.66 27.41
N ASP A 78 10.91 14.15 26.54
CA ASP A 78 10.52 14.78 25.28
C ASP A 78 9.81 16.14 25.45
N LYS A 79 9.26 16.40 26.63
CA LYS A 79 8.47 17.59 27.00
C LYS A 79 7.21 17.73 26.14
N GLY A 80 6.59 16.61 25.78
CA GLY A 80 5.35 16.56 24.99
C GLY A 80 5.60 16.81 23.50
N ARG A 81 6.72 16.31 22.96
CA ARG A 81 7.06 16.44 21.54
C ARG A 81 7.36 15.06 20.97
N ASP A 82 6.44 14.50 20.18
CA ASP A 82 6.67 13.18 19.57
C ASP A 82 7.39 13.32 18.22
N LEU A 83 6.78 14.09 17.31
CA LEU A 83 7.30 14.36 15.97
C LEU A 83 7.31 15.87 15.72
N ILE A 84 8.47 16.40 15.34
CA ILE A 84 8.70 17.80 15.05
C ILE A 84 9.02 17.95 13.58
N VAL A 85 8.42 18.95 12.94
CA VAL A 85 8.75 19.36 11.57
C VAL A 85 9.26 20.77 11.60
N TRP A 86 10.54 20.95 11.26
CA TRP A 86 11.22 22.24 11.19
C TRP A 86 11.18 22.78 9.77
N PHE A 87 10.91 24.09 9.64
CA PHE A 87 10.87 24.79 8.34
C PHE A 87 12.11 25.64 8.08
N ASP A 88 12.80 26.05 9.15
CA ASP A 88 14.00 26.88 9.04
C ASP A 88 15.26 26.10 9.43
N ALA A 89 16.44 26.63 9.10
CA ALA A 89 17.72 26.08 9.54
C ALA A 89 17.96 26.31 11.05
N PRO A 90 18.81 25.50 11.72
CA PRO A 90 19.13 25.68 13.15
C PRO A 90 19.68 27.06 13.55
N SER A 91 20.22 27.84 12.60
CA SER A 91 20.72 29.19 12.82
C SER A 91 19.62 30.25 13.01
N VAL A 92 18.38 29.98 12.57
CA VAL A 92 17.25 30.91 12.68
C VAL A 92 16.66 30.86 14.11
N LYS A 93 16.25 32.03 14.64
CA LYS A 93 15.68 32.19 15.99
C LYS A 93 14.54 33.23 15.98
N PRO A 94 13.32 32.89 16.44
CA PRO A 94 12.84 31.54 16.71
C PRO A 94 12.77 30.72 15.40
N ARG A 95 13.05 29.42 15.48
CA ARG A 95 12.95 28.51 14.33
C ARG A 95 11.48 28.12 14.17
N ARG A 96 10.90 28.24 12.97
CA ARG A 96 9.51 27.85 12.71
C ARG A 96 9.37 26.34 12.67
N TRP A 97 8.31 25.84 13.30
CA TRP A 97 8.08 24.41 13.44
C TRP A 97 6.62 24.04 13.67
N ARG A 98 6.30 22.79 13.38
CA ARG A 98 5.02 22.16 13.70
C ARG A 98 5.25 20.93 14.57
N LEU A 99 4.30 20.69 15.45
CA LEU A 99 4.30 19.57 16.38
C LEU A 99 3.20 18.59 16.01
N TYR A 100 3.54 17.31 15.93
CA TYR A 100 2.62 16.21 15.72
C TYR A 100 2.70 15.28 16.94
N GLN A 101 1.66 15.32 17.78
CA GLN A 101 1.55 14.48 18.98
C GLN A 101 0.73 13.22 18.65
N CYS A 102 1.36 12.07 18.73
CA CYS A 102 0.80 10.77 18.43
C CYS A 102 0.14 10.16 19.67
N LYS A 103 -1.14 9.79 19.57
CA LYS A 103 -1.89 9.13 20.65
C LYS A 103 -2.67 7.93 20.13
N HIS A 104 -2.28 6.74 20.58
CA HIS A 104 -2.98 5.49 20.35
C HIS A 104 -3.66 5.03 21.65
N TYR A 105 -4.91 5.43 21.83
CA TYR A 105 -5.76 4.99 22.94
C TYR A 105 -6.80 3.99 22.46
N GLY A 106 -7.51 3.29 23.34
CA GLY A 106 -8.55 2.34 22.91
C GLY A 106 -9.83 2.99 22.33
N ALA A 107 -9.95 4.31 22.42
CA ALA A 107 -11.12 5.07 21.96
C ALA A 107 -10.69 6.40 21.33
N ARG A 108 -11.67 7.15 20.79
CA ARG A 108 -11.48 8.52 20.30
C ARG A 108 -10.87 9.40 21.39
N LEU A 109 -9.96 10.30 21.02
CA LEU A 109 -9.31 11.20 21.96
C LEU A 109 -10.31 12.26 22.45
N GLY A 110 -10.60 12.27 23.74
CA GLY A 110 -11.46 13.26 24.38
C GLY A 110 -10.70 14.48 24.91
N GLU A 111 -11.43 15.56 25.13
CA GLU A 111 -10.97 16.87 25.59
C GLU A 111 -10.23 16.81 26.93
N GLY A 112 -10.63 15.91 27.85
CA GLY A 112 -9.95 15.73 29.12
C GLY A 112 -8.53 15.15 29.03
N VAL A 113 -8.26 14.32 28.01
CA VAL A 113 -6.90 13.80 27.75
C VAL A 113 -6.10 14.81 26.95
N ALA A 114 -6.72 15.42 25.93
CA ALA A 114 -6.09 16.44 25.12
C ALA A 114 -5.66 17.67 25.93
N ALA A 115 -6.45 18.08 26.93
CA ALA A 115 -6.12 19.19 27.83
C ALA A 115 -4.76 19.00 28.52
N ALA A 116 -4.43 17.78 28.95
CA ALA A 116 -3.13 17.50 29.57
C ALA A 116 -1.97 17.71 28.59
N GLU A 117 -2.15 17.38 27.31
CA GLU A 117 -1.12 17.57 26.28
C GLU A 117 -1.00 19.04 25.87
N ILE A 118 -2.11 19.77 25.76
CA ILE A 118 -2.12 21.23 25.58
C ILE A 118 -1.41 21.91 26.76
N GLY A 119 -1.70 21.49 27.99
CA GLY A 119 -1.08 21.99 29.21
C GLY A 119 0.45 21.82 29.22
N LYS A 120 0.98 20.74 28.66
CA LYS A 120 2.44 20.57 28.50
C LYS A 120 3.04 21.63 27.58
N VAL A 121 2.43 21.87 26.42
CA VAL A 121 2.89 22.90 25.47
C VAL A 121 2.88 24.28 26.13
N LEU A 122 1.79 24.62 26.82
CA LEU A 122 1.67 25.89 27.54
C LEU A 122 2.73 26.04 28.64
N HIS A 123 2.96 24.99 29.42
CA HIS A 123 3.98 25.00 30.48
C HIS A 123 5.39 25.20 29.95
N TYR A 124 5.79 24.44 28.93
CA TYR A 124 7.15 24.47 28.42
C TYR A 124 7.43 25.70 27.54
N THR A 125 6.41 26.27 26.90
CA THR A 125 6.54 27.58 26.22
C THR A 125 6.64 28.73 27.23
N LEU A 126 5.88 28.70 28.34
CA LEU A 126 6.03 29.68 29.42
C LEU A 126 7.43 29.64 30.05
N LYS A 127 7.98 28.44 30.26
CA LYS A 127 9.34 28.27 30.78
C LYS A 127 10.45 28.68 29.80
N GLY A 128 10.13 28.86 28.52
CA GLY A 128 11.10 29.14 27.47
C GLY A 128 11.95 27.91 27.08
N ASP A 129 11.49 26.70 27.39
CA ASP A 129 12.16 25.46 26.96
C ASP A 129 12.11 25.29 25.43
N TYR A 130 11.07 25.84 24.79
CA TYR A 130 10.94 25.97 23.35
C TYR A 130 9.95 27.09 22.97
N SER A 131 10.05 27.62 21.75
CA SER A 131 9.07 28.56 21.20
C SER A 131 7.76 27.85 20.86
N ALA A 132 6.63 28.58 20.84
CA ALA A 132 5.36 28.01 20.39
C ALA A 132 5.47 27.48 18.93
N PRO A 133 4.85 26.34 18.61
CA PRO A 133 4.78 25.84 17.24
C PRO A 133 3.80 26.68 16.41
N GLU A 134 3.97 26.71 15.09
CA GLU A 134 2.99 27.29 14.14
C GLU A 134 1.69 26.48 14.14
N GLU A 135 1.80 25.15 14.23
CA GLU A 135 0.66 24.25 14.32
C GLU A 135 0.99 23.10 15.28
N TYR A 136 -0.02 22.65 16.01
CA TYR A 136 -0.03 21.48 16.85
C TYR A 136 -1.08 20.50 16.33
N TRP A 137 -0.68 19.28 16.00
CA TRP A 137 -1.56 18.25 15.47
C TRP A 137 -1.68 17.07 16.42
N PHE A 138 -2.90 16.74 16.83
CA PHE A 138 -3.22 15.46 17.41
C PHE A 138 -3.33 14.41 16.31
N ILE A 139 -2.44 13.41 16.36
CA ILE A 139 -2.41 12.27 15.46
C ILE A 139 -2.94 11.04 16.20
N THR A 140 -4.07 10.50 15.74
CA THR A 140 -4.78 9.41 16.42
C THR A 140 -5.26 8.38 15.41
N HIS A 141 -5.52 7.16 15.87
CA HIS A 141 -6.07 6.09 15.02
C HIS A 141 -7.61 6.17 14.87
N ALA A 142 -8.33 6.71 15.86
CA ALA A 142 -9.80 6.76 15.90
C ALA A 142 -10.40 8.17 15.75
N GLY A 143 -9.57 9.21 15.70
CA GLY A 143 -10.01 10.60 15.71
C GLY A 143 -10.28 11.12 17.12
N VAL A 144 -10.96 12.27 17.19
CA VAL A 144 -11.31 12.98 18.43
C VAL A 144 -12.81 12.88 18.73
N THR A 145 -13.24 13.01 19.99
CA THR A 145 -14.68 13.11 20.32
C THR A 145 -15.32 14.32 19.63
N SER A 146 -16.64 14.31 19.44
CA SER A 146 -17.35 15.46 18.86
C SER A 146 -17.14 16.71 19.71
N ASP A 147 -17.33 16.60 21.02
CA ASP A 147 -17.11 17.70 21.97
C ASP A 147 -15.70 18.29 21.87
N PHE A 148 -14.68 17.44 21.69
CA PHE A 148 -13.32 17.94 21.51
C PHE A 148 -13.10 18.55 20.12
N GLN A 149 -13.74 18.03 19.07
CA GLN A 149 -13.72 18.66 17.75
C GLN A 149 -14.36 20.06 17.78
N ASP A 150 -15.49 20.22 18.45
CA ASP A 150 -16.18 21.51 18.60
C ASP A 150 -15.27 22.53 19.30
N LEU A 151 -14.53 22.10 20.34
CA LEU A 151 -13.52 22.94 20.98
C LEU A 151 -12.35 23.31 20.03
N LEU A 152 -11.86 22.37 19.22
CA LEU A 152 -10.81 22.66 18.23
C LEU A 152 -11.28 23.65 17.16
N ASP A 153 -12.56 23.59 16.78
CA ASP A 153 -13.18 24.48 15.80
C ASP A 153 -13.47 25.88 16.39
N ASN A 154 -13.50 26.00 17.73
CA ASN A 154 -13.67 27.27 18.45
C ASN A 154 -12.51 27.53 19.45
N PRO A 155 -11.40 28.17 19.00
CA PRO A 155 -10.21 28.40 19.82
C PRO A 155 -10.46 29.19 21.11
N ASP A 156 -11.43 30.10 21.12
CA ASP A 156 -11.77 30.89 22.30
C ASP A 156 -12.44 30.03 23.39
N GLU A 157 -13.31 29.10 22.98
CA GLU A 157 -13.92 28.12 23.88
C GLU A 157 -12.89 27.10 24.38
N LEU A 158 -11.98 26.63 23.53
CA LEU A 158 -10.88 25.77 23.97
C LEU A 158 -10.01 26.45 25.03
N ARG A 159 -9.66 27.73 24.83
CA ARG A 159 -8.90 28.51 25.81
C ARG A 159 -9.68 28.63 27.14
N ALA A 160 -10.97 28.93 27.08
CA ALA A 160 -11.83 29.03 28.26
C ALA A 160 -11.92 27.68 29.00
N TYR A 161 -12.08 26.58 28.26
CA TYR A 161 -12.10 25.21 28.79
C TYR A 161 -10.79 24.88 29.51
N ILE A 162 -9.63 25.16 28.92
CA ILE A 162 -8.32 24.90 29.56
C ILE A 162 -8.14 25.73 30.84
N LEU A 163 -8.59 26.99 30.87
CA LEU A 163 -8.53 27.82 32.07
C LEU A 163 -9.44 27.29 33.18
N ALA A 164 -10.64 26.84 32.85
CA ALA A 164 -11.60 26.33 33.82
C ALA A 164 -11.19 24.97 34.39
N GLU A 165 -10.67 24.09 33.54
CA GLU A 165 -10.39 22.69 33.88
C GLU A 165 -8.93 22.42 34.27
N TRP A 166 -8.09 23.46 34.36
CA TRP A 166 -6.64 23.32 34.55
C TRP A 166 -6.27 22.42 35.73
N ASP A 167 -6.84 22.68 36.91
CA ASP A 167 -6.49 21.96 38.13
C ASP A 167 -6.88 20.47 38.05
N GLN A 168 -8.00 20.17 37.39
CA GLN A 168 -8.52 18.81 37.26
C GLN A 168 -7.83 18.02 36.14
N ARG A 169 -7.53 18.67 35.01
CA ARG A 169 -7.10 17.99 33.77
C ARG A 169 -5.62 18.16 33.45
N CYS A 170 -4.99 19.25 33.88
CA CYS A 170 -3.63 19.63 33.47
C CYS A 170 -2.61 19.56 34.62
N ALA A 171 -2.91 20.17 35.76
CA ALA A 171 -1.93 20.57 36.77
C ALA A 171 -1.00 19.45 37.24
N THR A 172 -1.50 18.21 37.36
CA THR A 172 -0.74 17.04 37.85
C THR A 172 -0.23 16.11 36.74
N LYS A 173 -0.48 16.43 35.47
CA LYS A 173 -0.16 15.57 34.31
C LYS A 173 0.96 16.11 33.41
N ILE A 174 1.59 17.23 33.81
CA ILE A 174 2.64 17.89 33.02
C ILE A 174 4.05 17.45 33.46
N VAL A 175 4.34 17.53 34.77
CA VAL A 175 5.61 17.12 35.38
C VAL A 175 5.35 16.31 36.66
N LYS A 176 6.40 15.72 37.23
CA LYS A 176 6.33 15.17 38.61
C LYS A 176 6.10 16.31 39.60
N GLY A 177 4.85 16.53 39.98
CA GLY A 177 4.41 17.61 40.86
C GLY A 177 3.15 18.30 40.32
N THR A 178 2.78 19.43 40.92
CA THR A 178 1.62 20.23 40.52
C THR A 178 2.08 21.53 39.89
N VAL A 179 1.59 21.84 38.69
CA VAL A 179 1.76 23.13 38.03
C VAL A 179 0.52 23.99 38.33
N PRO A 180 0.61 25.01 39.21
CA PRO A 180 -0.55 25.81 39.59
C PRO A 180 -1.00 26.73 38.45
N LEU A 181 -2.30 27.02 38.39
CA LEU A 181 -2.86 28.08 37.54
C LEU A 181 -2.67 29.46 38.20
N ASP A 182 -1.41 29.86 38.38
CA ASP A 182 -1.06 31.16 38.96
C ASP A 182 -1.26 32.32 37.95
N ALA A 183 -0.98 33.55 38.40
CA ALA A 183 -1.15 34.74 37.56
C ALA A 183 -0.28 34.70 36.29
N ALA A 184 0.91 34.10 36.35
CA ALA A 184 1.81 34.00 35.20
C ALA A 184 1.28 32.98 34.18
N MET A 185 0.83 31.81 34.63
CA MET A 185 0.22 30.81 33.76
C MET A 185 -1.07 31.34 33.12
N LYS A 186 -1.93 32.03 33.88
CA LYS A 186 -3.16 32.65 33.33
C LYS A 186 -2.84 33.70 32.25
N ALA A 187 -1.86 34.56 32.50
CA ALA A 187 -1.44 35.57 31.53
C ALA A 187 -0.87 34.93 30.25
N HIS A 188 -0.09 33.86 30.39
CA HIS A 188 0.47 33.11 29.26
C HIS A 188 -0.62 32.43 28.43
N ILE A 189 -1.54 31.72 29.07
CA ILE A 189 -2.68 31.10 28.40
C ILE A 189 -3.52 32.16 27.67
N GLY A 190 -3.72 33.32 28.30
CA GLY A 190 -4.46 34.44 27.72
C GLY A 190 -3.82 35.05 26.47
N SER A 191 -2.49 34.95 26.31
CA SER A 191 -1.75 35.50 25.17
C SER A 191 -1.46 34.48 24.06
N CYS A 192 -1.57 33.17 24.35
CA CYS A 192 -1.37 32.13 23.36
C CYS A 192 -2.48 32.11 22.30
N ASP A 193 -2.08 31.86 21.06
CA ASP A 193 -3.00 31.54 19.98
C ASP A 193 -3.43 30.07 20.07
N PHE A 194 -4.71 29.83 20.34
CA PHE A 194 -5.28 28.49 20.44
C PHE A 194 -5.69 27.91 19.09
N SER A 195 -5.69 28.71 18.00
CA SER A 195 -6.01 28.23 16.65
C SER A 195 -4.93 27.32 16.05
N ILE A 196 -3.78 27.21 16.73
CA ILE A 196 -2.70 26.30 16.36
C ILE A 196 -3.07 24.83 16.60
N PHE A 197 -3.98 24.54 17.54
CA PHE A 197 -4.35 23.16 17.92
C PHE A 197 -5.33 22.57 16.90
N ARG A 198 -4.98 21.41 16.36
CA ARG A 198 -5.71 20.72 15.28
C ARG A 198 -5.68 19.22 15.52
N ALA A 199 -6.60 18.50 14.88
CA ALA A 199 -6.60 17.03 14.85
C ALA A 199 -6.54 16.52 13.42
N LYS A 200 -5.69 15.53 13.16
CA LYS A 200 -5.62 14.85 11.86
C LYS A 200 -6.69 13.77 11.82
N GLN A 201 -7.54 13.80 10.80
CA GLN A 201 -8.55 12.75 10.61
C GLN A 201 -7.87 11.44 10.20
N PRO A 202 -8.20 10.28 10.81
CA PRO A 202 -7.52 9.02 10.52
C PRO A 202 -7.57 8.61 9.04
N LEU A 203 -8.69 8.86 8.36
CA LEU A 203 -8.82 8.58 6.92
C LEU A 203 -7.89 9.45 6.07
N GLU A 204 -7.68 10.71 6.44
CA GLU A 204 -6.73 11.58 5.74
C GLU A 204 -5.29 11.11 5.98
N LEU A 205 -4.96 10.74 7.21
CA LEU A 205 -3.66 10.17 7.54
C LEU A 205 -3.36 8.92 6.71
N ILE A 206 -4.34 8.03 6.55
CA ILE A 206 -4.22 6.83 5.70
C ILE A 206 -4.02 7.22 4.22
N LYS A 207 -4.81 8.16 3.68
CA LYS A 207 -4.68 8.65 2.30
C LYS A 207 -3.33 9.32 2.01
N GLU A 208 -2.75 9.97 3.00
CA GLU A 208 -1.42 10.54 2.88
C GLU A 208 -0.35 9.46 2.98
N HIS A 209 -0.50 8.51 3.91
CA HIS A 209 0.39 7.35 4.01
C HIS A 209 0.37 6.51 2.74
N GLU A 210 -0.76 6.39 2.03
CA GLU A 210 -0.89 5.72 0.71
C GLU A 210 0.11 6.21 -0.33
N LYS A 211 0.54 7.47 -0.22
CA LYS A 211 1.50 8.09 -1.13
C LYS A 211 2.96 7.89 -0.71
N THR A 212 3.20 7.13 0.35
CA THR A 212 4.54 6.77 0.83
C THR A 212 4.98 5.42 0.25
N ARG A 213 6.28 5.19 0.20
CA ARG A 213 6.84 3.88 -0.18
C ARG A 213 6.50 2.75 0.81
N TYR A 214 5.98 3.09 1.99
CA TYR A 214 5.72 2.15 3.07
C TYR A 214 4.31 1.55 3.03
N HIS A 215 3.36 2.16 2.33
CA HIS A 215 1.94 1.81 2.43
C HIS A 215 1.64 0.33 2.14
N LEU A 216 2.17 -0.20 1.03
CA LEU A 216 1.92 -1.60 0.64
C LEU A 216 2.46 -2.59 1.66
N THR A 217 3.56 -2.26 2.35
CA THR A 217 4.10 -3.09 3.44
C THR A 217 3.18 -3.11 4.66
N VAL A 218 2.48 -2.00 4.92
CA VAL A 218 1.59 -1.83 6.06
C VAL A 218 0.23 -2.48 5.80
N PHE A 219 -0.39 -2.13 4.67
CA PHE A 219 -1.79 -2.45 4.35
C PHE A 219 -1.96 -3.60 3.35
N GLY A 220 -0.88 -4.06 2.72
CA GLY A 220 -0.91 -5.05 1.65
C GLY A 220 -1.15 -4.43 0.28
N ALA A 221 -1.02 -5.25 -0.76
CA ALA A 221 -1.44 -4.88 -2.11
C ALA A 221 -2.98 -4.88 -2.21
N PRO A 222 -3.58 -3.96 -2.98
CA PRO A 222 -5.01 -4.00 -3.25
C PRO A 222 -5.39 -5.32 -3.92
N LEU A 223 -6.61 -5.81 -3.66
CA LEU A 223 -7.15 -6.95 -4.39
C LEU A 223 -7.36 -6.53 -5.85
N ILE A 224 -6.60 -7.17 -6.74
CA ILE A 224 -6.75 -7.05 -8.18
C ILE A 224 -7.85 -8.02 -8.60
N GLU A 225 -9.07 -7.51 -8.81
CA GLU A 225 -10.15 -8.27 -9.42
C GLU A 225 -9.96 -8.29 -10.93
N ARG A 226 -9.66 -9.48 -11.45
CA ARG A 226 -9.51 -9.71 -12.88
C ARG A 226 -10.90 -9.77 -13.54
N PRO A 227 -11.20 -8.91 -14.53
CA PRO A 227 -12.44 -9.02 -15.27
C PRO A 227 -12.51 -10.35 -16.04
N PRO A 228 -13.71 -10.86 -16.36
CA PRO A 228 -13.84 -12.07 -17.16
C PRO A 228 -13.15 -11.89 -18.52
N PRO A 229 -12.53 -12.96 -19.07
CA PRO A 229 -11.83 -12.88 -20.33
C PRO A 229 -12.80 -12.52 -21.47
N PRO A 230 -12.34 -11.77 -22.49
CA PRO A 230 -13.17 -11.40 -23.61
C PRO A 230 -13.55 -12.66 -24.41
N ILE A 231 -14.75 -12.64 -25.00
CA ILE A 231 -15.18 -13.70 -25.90
C ILE A 231 -14.37 -13.58 -27.21
N PRO A 232 -13.82 -14.69 -27.75
CA PRO A 232 -13.13 -14.65 -29.03
C PRO A 232 -14.01 -14.03 -30.13
N PRO A 233 -13.47 -13.16 -31.00
CA PRO A 233 -14.23 -12.58 -32.11
C PRO A 233 -14.78 -13.66 -33.04
N SER A 234 -15.86 -13.36 -33.77
CA SER A 234 -16.49 -14.34 -34.67
C SER A 234 -15.54 -14.81 -35.79
N ALA A 235 -14.66 -13.93 -36.26
CA ALA A 235 -13.58 -14.24 -37.19
C ALA A 235 -12.23 -14.30 -36.47
N VAL A 236 -11.28 -15.02 -37.06
CA VAL A 236 -9.89 -15.08 -36.57
C VAL A 236 -9.27 -13.69 -36.72
N ALA A 237 -8.80 -13.12 -35.60
CA ALA A 237 -8.14 -11.81 -35.61
C ALA A 237 -6.66 -11.93 -36.00
N ALA A 238 -6.05 -10.83 -36.47
CA ALA A 238 -4.63 -10.80 -36.84
C ALA A 238 -3.70 -11.21 -35.68
N GLY A 239 -4.08 -10.88 -34.45
CA GLY A 239 -3.31 -11.22 -33.25
C GLY A 239 -3.29 -12.70 -32.89
N GLU A 240 -4.15 -13.55 -33.47
CA GLU A 240 -4.20 -15.00 -33.22
C GLU A 240 -3.88 -15.85 -34.47
N ALA A 241 -3.56 -15.20 -35.59
CA ALA A 241 -3.50 -15.86 -36.89
C ALA A 241 -2.45 -16.98 -36.96
N GLU A 242 -1.29 -16.78 -36.33
CA GLU A 242 -0.17 -17.71 -36.44
C GLU A 242 -0.45 -19.02 -35.68
N TYR A 243 -0.91 -18.95 -34.43
CA TYR A 243 -1.24 -20.18 -33.72
C TYR A 243 -2.46 -20.89 -34.34
N VAL A 244 -3.44 -20.12 -34.86
CA VAL A 244 -4.60 -20.69 -35.54
C VAL A 244 -4.17 -21.45 -36.79
N GLN A 245 -3.23 -20.91 -37.57
CA GLN A 245 -2.66 -21.62 -38.71
C GLN A 245 -2.01 -22.93 -38.29
N GLN A 246 -1.19 -22.93 -37.24
CA GLN A 246 -0.58 -24.16 -36.72
C GLN A 246 -1.62 -25.18 -36.25
N LEU A 247 -2.70 -24.72 -35.61
CA LEU A 247 -3.79 -25.58 -35.15
C LEU A 247 -4.54 -26.22 -36.33
N LEU A 248 -4.80 -25.47 -37.40
CA LEU A 248 -5.41 -25.99 -38.62
C LEU A 248 -4.52 -27.04 -39.30
N LEU A 249 -3.19 -26.83 -39.33
CA LEU A 249 -2.23 -27.81 -39.84
C LEU A 249 -2.24 -29.10 -39.01
N ALA A 250 -2.22 -28.99 -37.69
CA ALA A 250 -2.27 -30.14 -36.79
C ALA A 250 -3.59 -30.93 -36.93
N ILE A 251 -4.72 -30.24 -37.09
CA ILE A 251 -6.02 -30.86 -37.39
C ILE A 251 -5.99 -31.54 -38.76
N GLY A 252 -5.43 -30.88 -39.78
CA GLY A 252 -5.30 -31.45 -41.12
C GLY A 252 -4.47 -32.73 -41.16
N GLU A 253 -3.35 -32.76 -40.41
CA GLU A 253 -2.54 -33.95 -40.23
C GLU A 253 -3.36 -35.12 -39.66
N ALA A 254 -4.11 -34.88 -38.59
CA ALA A 254 -4.95 -35.89 -37.96
C ALA A 254 -6.08 -36.39 -38.88
N MET A 255 -6.56 -35.53 -39.80
CA MET A 255 -7.58 -35.87 -40.78
C MET A 255 -7.01 -36.51 -42.05
N GLY A 256 -5.68 -36.49 -42.24
CA GLY A 256 -5.04 -36.93 -43.48
C GLY A 256 -5.37 -36.05 -44.70
N LYS A 257 -5.78 -34.79 -44.50
CA LYS A 257 -6.06 -33.83 -45.58
C LYS A 257 -5.63 -32.42 -45.19
N ALA A 258 -5.32 -31.58 -46.17
CA ALA A 258 -5.10 -30.15 -45.91
C ALA A 258 -6.40 -29.50 -45.39
N VAL A 259 -6.26 -28.65 -44.37
CA VAL A 259 -7.36 -27.90 -43.75
C VAL A 259 -6.94 -26.44 -43.65
N THR A 260 -7.78 -25.55 -44.15
CA THR A 260 -7.53 -24.10 -44.21
C THR A 260 -8.57 -23.28 -43.45
N ASP A 261 -9.74 -23.86 -43.17
CA ASP A 261 -10.83 -23.17 -42.48
C ASP A 261 -11.61 -24.08 -41.52
N ARG A 262 -12.19 -23.47 -40.48
CA ARG A 262 -13.02 -24.16 -39.47
C ARG A 262 -14.21 -24.90 -40.08
N SER A 263 -14.81 -24.37 -41.15
CA SER A 263 -15.98 -24.98 -41.82
C SER A 263 -15.69 -26.39 -42.34
N GLU A 264 -14.43 -26.73 -42.63
CA GLU A 264 -14.05 -28.02 -43.18
C GLU A 264 -14.14 -29.20 -42.20
N PHE A 265 -14.21 -28.91 -40.89
CA PHE A 265 -14.30 -29.90 -39.82
C PHE A 265 -15.38 -29.55 -38.78
N VAL A 266 -16.26 -28.58 -39.08
CA VAL A 266 -17.36 -28.17 -38.17
C VAL A 266 -18.29 -29.33 -37.79
N HIS A 267 -18.42 -30.32 -38.67
CA HIS A 267 -19.23 -31.52 -38.49
C HIS A 267 -18.54 -32.60 -37.65
N LEU A 268 -17.25 -32.44 -37.32
CA LEU A 268 -16.47 -33.35 -36.49
C LEU A 268 -16.32 -32.75 -35.07
N PRO A 269 -17.11 -33.21 -34.08
CA PRO A 269 -17.19 -32.54 -32.79
C PRO A 269 -15.85 -32.42 -32.06
N ILE A 270 -14.94 -33.38 -32.24
CA ILE A 270 -13.63 -33.39 -31.56
C ILE A 270 -12.73 -32.25 -32.03
N HIS A 271 -12.68 -31.98 -33.34
CA HIS A 271 -11.85 -30.92 -33.92
C HIS A 271 -12.51 -29.55 -33.77
N ALA A 272 -13.83 -29.47 -33.98
CA ALA A 272 -14.57 -28.22 -33.81
C ALA A 272 -14.48 -27.70 -32.36
N LYS A 273 -14.67 -28.57 -31.36
CA LYS A 273 -14.56 -28.20 -29.95
C LYS A 273 -13.13 -27.84 -29.55
N LEU A 274 -12.12 -28.54 -30.07
CA LEU A 274 -10.72 -28.20 -29.83
C LEU A 274 -10.41 -26.80 -30.37
N PHE A 275 -10.81 -26.51 -31.61
CA PHE A 275 -10.60 -25.21 -32.22
C PHE A 275 -11.27 -24.08 -31.42
N ASP A 276 -12.56 -24.24 -31.08
CA ASP A 276 -13.29 -23.23 -30.32
C ASP A 276 -12.69 -23.03 -28.92
N ARG A 277 -12.28 -24.13 -28.26
CA ARG A 277 -11.62 -24.07 -26.95
C ARG A 277 -10.27 -23.34 -27.03
N SER A 278 -9.43 -23.66 -28.01
CA SER A 278 -8.12 -23.04 -28.17
C SER A 278 -8.21 -21.52 -28.36
N ARG A 279 -9.24 -21.07 -29.08
CA ARG A 279 -9.52 -19.63 -29.18
C ARG A 279 -9.91 -19.04 -27.84
N VAL A 280 -10.83 -19.67 -27.10
CA VAL A 280 -11.22 -19.20 -25.75
C VAL A 280 -10.02 -19.10 -24.82
N THR A 281 -9.15 -20.11 -24.77
CA THR A 281 -8.00 -20.12 -23.87
C THR A 281 -6.93 -19.11 -24.29
N PHE A 282 -6.72 -18.88 -25.59
CA PHE A 282 -5.86 -17.80 -26.07
C PHE A 282 -6.29 -16.43 -25.52
N TYR A 283 -7.58 -16.08 -25.60
CA TYR A 283 -8.09 -14.81 -25.06
C TYR A 283 -8.11 -14.76 -23.52
N CYS A 284 -8.14 -15.92 -22.84
CA CYS A 284 -7.83 -15.96 -21.39
C CYS A 284 -6.40 -15.47 -21.14
N ALA A 285 -5.40 -15.98 -21.87
CA ALA A 285 -4.02 -15.53 -21.71
C ALA A 285 -3.84 -14.04 -22.09
N GLU A 286 -4.50 -13.55 -23.15
CA GLU A 286 -4.51 -12.10 -23.48
C GLU A 286 -5.06 -11.26 -22.33
N ASN A 287 -6.14 -11.70 -21.69
CA ASN A 287 -6.71 -10.99 -20.56
C ASN A 287 -5.80 -11.00 -19.31
N LEU A 288 -5.00 -12.06 -19.12
CA LEU A 288 -3.95 -12.06 -18.09
C LEU A 288 -2.81 -11.08 -18.44
N LYS A 289 -2.46 -10.95 -19.72
CA LYS A 289 -1.50 -9.95 -20.23
C LYS A 289 -1.99 -8.53 -20.01
N GLU A 290 -3.27 -8.26 -20.26
CA GLU A 290 -3.91 -6.97 -19.99
C GLU A 290 -3.90 -6.62 -18.49
N LEU A 291 -4.16 -7.60 -17.61
CA LEU A 291 -4.07 -7.38 -16.15
C LEU A 291 -2.67 -6.92 -15.72
N ALA A 292 -1.62 -7.55 -16.26
CA ALA A 292 -0.24 -7.14 -15.98
C ALA A 292 0.03 -5.71 -16.46
N ARG A 293 -0.38 -5.37 -17.68
CA ARG A 293 -0.19 -4.03 -18.26
C ARG A 293 -0.97 -2.96 -17.52
N ASP A 294 -2.26 -3.18 -17.28
CA ASP A 294 -3.19 -2.12 -16.87
C ASP A 294 -3.35 -2.02 -15.35
N GLN A 295 -3.42 -3.16 -14.65
CA GLN A 295 -3.63 -3.16 -13.19
C GLN A 295 -2.32 -3.21 -12.41
N MET A 296 -1.28 -3.85 -12.95
CA MET A 296 0.05 -3.90 -12.33
C MET A 296 1.04 -2.89 -12.91
N ALA A 297 0.60 -2.11 -13.91
CA ALA A 297 1.38 -1.07 -14.59
C ALA A 297 2.70 -1.55 -15.23
N ASP A 298 2.85 -2.87 -15.47
CA ASP A 298 4.05 -3.44 -16.08
C ASP A 298 3.73 -4.74 -16.84
N VAL A 299 3.76 -4.67 -18.17
CA VAL A 299 3.56 -5.83 -19.05
C VAL A 299 4.70 -6.85 -18.93
N ALA A 300 5.89 -6.45 -18.43
CA ALA A 300 7.03 -7.34 -18.29
C ALA A 300 6.73 -8.52 -17.36
N PHE A 301 5.84 -8.35 -16.38
CA PHE A 301 5.41 -9.47 -15.53
C PHE A 301 4.75 -10.60 -16.32
N PHE A 302 4.03 -10.29 -17.39
CA PHE A 302 3.46 -11.31 -18.26
C PHE A 302 4.54 -11.97 -19.11
N GLU A 303 5.47 -11.17 -19.66
CA GLU A 303 6.57 -11.67 -20.49
C GLU A 303 7.51 -12.60 -19.69
N THR A 304 7.79 -12.29 -18.42
CA THR A 304 8.57 -13.17 -17.53
C THR A 304 7.85 -14.49 -17.29
N LEU A 305 6.53 -14.46 -17.08
CA LEU A 305 5.72 -15.67 -16.93
C LEU A 305 5.74 -16.51 -18.21
N LEU A 306 5.55 -15.88 -19.37
CA LEU A 306 5.55 -16.58 -20.65
C LEU A 306 6.92 -17.23 -20.93
N ASN A 307 8.01 -16.60 -20.50
CA ASN A 307 9.35 -17.19 -20.54
C ASN A 307 9.48 -18.40 -19.61
N GLU A 308 8.96 -18.36 -18.38
CA GLU A 308 8.95 -19.53 -17.49
C GLU A 308 8.20 -20.73 -18.12
N PHE A 309 7.09 -20.48 -18.83
CA PHE A 309 6.38 -21.53 -19.57
C PHE A 309 7.19 -22.02 -20.77
N SER A 310 7.80 -21.11 -21.54
CA SER A 310 8.65 -21.48 -22.67
C SER A 310 9.80 -22.40 -22.23
N ASP A 311 10.50 -22.04 -21.17
CA ASP A 311 11.65 -22.80 -20.68
C ASP A 311 11.20 -24.12 -20.03
N GLY A 312 10.14 -24.07 -19.22
CA GLY A 312 9.61 -25.24 -18.50
C GLY A 312 9.00 -26.30 -19.41
N LEU A 313 8.49 -25.91 -20.59
CA LEU A 313 7.79 -26.81 -21.52
C LEU A 313 8.69 -27.28 -22.68
N TYR A 314 9.98 -26.94 -22.68
CA TYR A 314 10.91 -27.21 -23.77
C TYR A 314 10.85 -28.66 -24.27
N HIS A 315 10.83 -29.63 -23.35
CA HIS A 315 10.83 -31.04 -23.70
C HIS A 315 9.48 -31.55 -24.20
N ASP A 316 8.37 -30.92 -23.81
CA ASP A 316 7.03 -31.31 -24.23
C ASP A 316 6.76 -30.90 -25.67
N TYR A 317 7.07 -29.65 -26.02
CA TYR A 317 6.82 -29.18 -27.39
C TYR A 317 7.90 -29.63 -28.38
N ASN A 318 9.11 -30.00 -27.94
CA ASN A 318 10.14 -30.57 -28.83
C ASN A 318 10.15 -32.11 -28.90
N ALA A 319 9.20 -32.79 -28.26
CA ALA A 319 9.16 -34.26 -28.22
C ALA A 319 9.06 -34.88 -29.63
N THR A 320 10.02 -35.70 -30.03
CA THR A 320 10.01 -36.31 -31.37
C THR A 320 8.99 -37.46 -31.48
N GLY A 321 8.53 -37.76 -32.70
CA GLY A 321 7.62 -38.89 -32.96
C GLY A 321 6.14 -38.64 -32.61
N LEU A 322 5.77 -37.42 -32.21
CA LEU A 322 4.38 -37.01 -31.98
C LEU A 322 3.80 -36.26 -33.19
N THR A 323 2.54 -36.57 -33.52
CA THR A 323 1.71 -35.73 -34.41
C THR A 323 1.45 -34.36 -33.77
N GLY A 324 1.03 -33.37 -34.55
CA GLY A 324 0.80 -32.01 -34.05
C GLY A 324 -0.26 -31.93 -32.95
N LEU A 325 -1.35 -32.70 -33.06
CA LEU A 325 -2.36 -32.76 -31.99
C LEU A 325 -1.85 -33.46 -30.72
N GLN A 326 -1.01 -34.49 -30.86
CA GLN A 326 -0.41 -35.16 -29.71
C GLN A 326 0.58 -34.24 -28.98
N ARG A 327 1.39 -33.50 -29.73
CA ARG A 327 2.33 -32.50 -29.21
C ARG A 327 1.61 -31.38 -28.49
N LEU A 328 0.61 -30.77 -29.13
CA LEU A 328 -0.25 -29.77 -28.49
C LEU A 328 -0.85 -30.32 -27.20
N SER A 329 -1.41 -31.54 -27.22
CA SER A 329 -2.00 -32.14 -26.02
C SER A 329 -0.96 -32.38 -24.92
N ALA A 330 0.27 -32.78 -25.26
CA ALA A 330 1.33 -33.02 -24.29
C ALA A 330 1.75 -31.70 -23.63
N THR A 331 2.04 -30.68 -24.44
CA THR A 331 2.44 -29.35 -23.95
C THR A 331 1.38 -28.70 -23.07
N VAL A 332 0.09 -28.77 -23.44
CA VAL A 332 -1.00 -28.23 -22.62
C VAL A 332 -1.10 -28.98 -21.28
N LYS A 333 -0.96 -30.32 -21.27
CA LYS A 333 -0.99 -31.10 -20.02
C LYS A 333 0.18 -30.76 -19.11
N ALA A 334 1.37 -30.57 -19.67
CA ALA A 334 2.55 -30.13 -18.91
C ALA A 334 2.37 -28.70 -18.37
N ALA A 335 1.83 -27.78 -19.17
CA ALA A 335 1.53 -26.40 -18.76
C ALA A 335 0.54 -26.34 -17.58
N GLN A 336 -0.43 -27.26 -17.56
CA GLN A 336 -1.38 -27.40 -16.44
C GLN A 336 -0.71 -27.87 -15.13
N GLN A 337 0.43 -28.58 -15.22
CA GLN A 337 1.15 -29.12 -14.07
C GLN A 337 2.34 -28.27 -13.61
N LEU A 338 2.81 -27.35 -14.47
CA LEU A 338 3.96 -26.48 -14.20
C LEU A 338 3.78 -25.67 -12.91
N GLN A 339 4.74 -25.74 -12.00
CA GLN A 339 4.69 -24.97 -10.75
C GLN A 339 5.21 -23.55 -10.96
N LEU A 340 4.43 -22.55 -10.58
CA LEU A 340 4.79 -21.13 -10.69
C LEU A 340 5.46 -20.74 -9.38
N GLY A 341 6.79 -20.75 -9.35
CA GLY A 341 7.60 -20.60 -8.14
C GLY A 341 7.53 -19.21 -7.51
N GLY A 342 6.37 -18.83 -6.94
CA GLY A 342 6.16 -17.52 -6.32
C GLY A 342 6.05 -16.35 -7.31
N HIS A 343 5.82 -16.63 -8.60
CA HIS A 343 5.68 -15.60 -9.61
C HIS A 343 4.54 -14.62 -9.26
N VAL A 344 4.74 -13.33 -9.53
CA VAL A 344 3.80 -12.26 -9.12
C VAL A 344 2.39 -12.43 -9.70
N LEU A 345 2.28 -12.97 -10.91
CA LEU A 345 0.99 -13.29 -11.55
C LEU A 345 0.39 -14.63 -11.13
N ALA A 346 1.12 -15.51 -10.44
CA ALA A 346 0.63 -16.84 -10.05
C ALA A 346 -0.78 -16.86 -9.41
N PRO A 347 -1.16 -15.87 -8.56
CA PRO A 347 -2.48 -15.81 -7.96
C PRO A 347 -3.63 -15.58 -8.95
N HIS A 348 -3.32 -14.99 -10.12
CA HIS A 348 -4.29 -14.65 -11.16
C HIS A 348 -4.34 -15.68 -12.30
N VAL A 349 -3.43 -16.66 -12.29
CA VAL A 349 -3.31 -17.69 -13.32
C VAL A 349 -4.28 -18.84 -13.03
N VAL A 350 -5.22 -19.07 -13.94
CA VAL A 350 -6.10 -20.24 -13.94
C VAL A 350 -5.71 -21.25 -15.03
N ALA A 351 -6.32 -22.43 -14.99
CA ALA A 351 -6.02 -23.51 -15.94
C ALA A 351 -6.17 -23.11 -17.42
N ASN A 352 -7.14 -22.24 -17.73
CA ASN A 352 -7.35 -21.76 -19.10
C ASN A 352 -6.24 -20.81 -19.56
N ASP A 353 -5.65 -20.00 -18.66
CA ASP A 353 -4.52 -19.13 -19.04
C ASP A 353 -3.28 -19.95 -19.36
N ARG A 354 -3.05 -21.04 -18.61
CA ARG A 354 -1.93 -21.97 -18.82
C ARG A 354 -1.98 -22.58 -20.22
N GLU A 355 -3.16 -23.01 -20.65
CA GLU A 355 -3.40 -23.50 -22.01
C GLU A 355 -3.25 -22.36 -23.05
N GLY A 356 -3.80 -21.18 -22.75
CA GLY A 356 -3.69 -20.00 -23.60
C GLY A 356 -2.25 -19.55 -23.84
N MET A 357 -1.39 -19.61 -22.83
CA MET A 357 0.02 -19.27 -22.96
C MET A 357 0.74 -20.22 -23.91
N CYS A 358 0.36 -21.51 -23.98
CA CYS A 358 0.87 -22.40 -25.03
C CYS A 358 0.50 -21.87 -26.42
N HIS A 359 -0.73 -21.41 -26.60
CA HIS A 359 -1.18 -20.82 -27.87
C HIS A 359 -0.45 -19.50 -28.19
N GLN A 360 -0.18 -18.65 -27.20
CA GLN A 360 0.62 -17.45 -27.39
C GLN A 360 2.07 -17.76 -27.77
N LEU A 361 2.71 -18.74 -27.12
CA LEU A 361 4.06 -19.18 -27.51
C LEU A 361 4.11 -19.64 -28.97
N ALA A 362 3.07 -20.35 -29.42
CA ALA A 362 2.95 -20.74 -30.82
C ALA A 362 2.70 -19.52 -31.74
N ASN A 363 1.89 -18.57 -31.29
CA ASN A 363 1.60 -17.35 -32.01
C ASN A 363 2.84 -16.44 -32.18
N GLU A 364 3.73 -16.44 -31.19
CA GLU A 364 5.03 -15.75 -31.20
C GLU A 364 6.13 -16.54 -31.90
N LYS A 365 5.80 -17.69 -32.51
CA LYS A 365 6.76 -18.59 -33.20
C LYS A 365 7.88 -19.12 -32.29
N ARG A 366 7.65 -19.12 -30.98
CA ARG A 366 8.55 -19.73 -29.99
C ARG A 366 8.34 -21.23 -29.88
N VAL A 367 7.13 -21.67 -30.23
CA VAL A 367 6.73 -23.07 -30.26
C VAL A 367 6.09 -23.40 -31.62
N SER A 368 6.31 -24.62 -32.09
CA SER A 368 5.70 -25.15 -33.31
C SER A 368 5.02 -26.48 -33.03
N TRP A 369 3.72 -26.57 -33.31
CA TRP A 369 2.98 -27.83 -33.11
C TRP A 369 3.25 -28.84 -34.23
N TYR A 370 3.35 -28.34 -35.45
CA TYR A 370 3.38 -29.16 -36.66
C TYR A 370 4.79 -29.49 -37.15
N GLN A 371 5.77 -28.61 -36.90
CA GLN A 371 7.18 -28.81 -37.28
C GLN A 371 8.07 -28.37 -36.12
N PRO A 372 8.30 -29.24 -35.13
CA PRO A 372 9.05 -28.92 -33.91
C PRO A 372 10.53 -28.61 -34.19
#